data_AF-A0A2K8WZW4-F1
#
_entry.id   AF-A0A2K8WZW4-F1
#
_cell.length_a   1.000
_cell.length_b   1.000
_cell.length_c   1.000
_cell.angle_alpha   90.00
_cell.angle_beta   90.00
_cell.angle_gamma   90.00
#
_symmetry.space_group_name_H-M   'P 1'
#
loop_
_entity.id
_entity.type
_entity.pdbx_description
1 polymer ?
#
loop_
_entity_poly.entity_id
_entity_poly.type
_entity_poly.pdbx_seq_one_letter_code
_entity_poly.pdbx_strand_id
1 'polypeptide(L)'
;MTKPTGIITAKEAVELSDAWTKLRQDANNIAAGQEDNRSSWFSIDDMEAFIKMIKEENPSVNGVRCYLGVNQISKINPKGLTTVLMVPTEEKEGKNIDISEAYGMDRGQIGIPPGEGYPN
;
A
#
# COMPACT_ATOMS: atom_id res chain seq x y z
N MET A 1 -1.69 -21.41 -14.81
CA MET A 1 -1.53 -19.98 -14.44
C MET A 1 -0.11 -19.56 -14.76
N THR A 2 0.08 -18.36 -15.32
CA THR A 2 1.41 -17.81 -15.55
C THR A 2 1.97 -17.29 -14.22
N LYS A 3 3.25 -17.56 -13.95
CA LYS A 3 3.93 -17.01 -12.78
C LYS A 3 4.01 -15.48 -12.92
N PRO A 4 3.55 -14.69 -11.94
CA PRO A 4 3.70 -13.24 -11.97
C PRO A 4 5.15 -12.79 -12.20
N THR A 5 5.33 -11.71 -12.96
CA THR A 5 6.62 -11.03 -13.06
C THR A 5 6.92 -10.31 -11.74
N GLY A 6 8.19 -10.23 -11.36
CA GLY A 6 8.61 -9.53 -10.13
C GLY A 6 8.43 -10.30 -8.82
N ILE A 7 8.18 -11.63 -8.85
CA ILE A 7 8.23 -12.45 -7.63
C ILE A 7 9.63 -12.41 -7.03
N ILE A 8 9.71 -12.01 -5.77
CA ILE A 8 10.92 -12.08 -4.93
C ILE A 8 10.85 -13.28 -3.98
N THR A 9 12.01 -13.68 -3.47
CA THR A 9 12.14 -14.69 -2.41
C THR A 9 11.81 -14.09 -1.04
N ALA A 10 11.50 -14.96 -0.08
CA ALA A 10 11.30 -14.54 1.32
C ALA A 10 12.53 -13.84 1.91
N LYS A 11 13.74 -14.26 1.49
CA LYS A 11 14.99 -13.63 1.91
C LYS A 11 15.12 -12.19 1.39
N GLU A 12 14.85 -11.98 0.10
CA GLU A 12 14.84 -10.62 -0.48
C GLU A 12 13.80 -9.73 0.20
N ALA A 13 12.64 -10.28 0.58
CA ALA A 13 11.62 -9.53 1.32
C ALA A 13 12.11 -9.06 2.71
N VAL A 14 12.82 -9.91 3.44
CA VAL A 14 13.48 -9.54 4.72
C VAL A 14 14.52 -8.44 4.50
N GLU A 15 15.41 -8.62 3.52
CA GLU A 15 16.47 -7.64 3.22
C GLU A 15 15.90 -6.26 2.87
N LEU A 16 14.80 -6.21 2.11
CA LEU A 16 14.10 -4.97 1.80
C LEU A 16 13.47 -4.33 3.05
N SER A 17 12.84 -5.12 3.93
CA SER A 17 12.24 -4.62 5.16
C SER A 17 13.28 -4.09 6.16
N ASP A 18 14.40 -4.81 6.31
CA ASP A 18 15.52 -4.39 7.15
C ASP A 18 16.16 -3.09 6.64
N ALA A 19 16.32 -2.96 5.32
CA ALA A 19 16.81 -1.74 4.70
C ALA A 19 15.88 -0.55 4.98
N TRP A 20 14.56 -0.73 4.91
CA TRP A 20 13.59 0.30 5.28
C TRP A 20 13.75 0.68 6.76
N THR A 21 13.80 -0.31 7.64
CA THR A 21 13.96 -0.11 9.09
C THR A 21 15.19 0.75 9.37
N LYS A 22 16.33 0.39 8.78
CA LYS A 22 17.60 1.10 8.96
C LYS A 22 17.61 2.52 8.37
N LEU A 23 16.95 2.74 7.23
CA LEU A 23 17.13 3.97 6.44
C LEU A 23 15.96 4.95 6.51
N ARG A 24 14.80 4.53 7.01
CA ARG A 24 13.54 5.29 6.91
C ARG A 24 12.77 5.37 8.23
N GLN A 25 12.85 4.36 9.11
CA GLN A 25 12.04 4.31 10.32
C GLN A 25 12.19 5.56 11.19
N ASP A 26 13.42 5.97 11.50
CA ASP A 26 13.65 7.14 12.37
C ASP A 26 13.03 8.42 11.81
N ALA A 27 13.21 8.69 10.51
CA ALA A 27 12.66 9.87 9.87
C ALA A 27 11.13 9.87 9.88
N ASN A 28 10.51 8.71 9.62
CA ASN A 28 9.06 8.57 9.64
C ASN A 28 8.49 8.69 11.06
N ASN A 29 9.14 8.06 12.04
CA ASN A 29 8.76 8.17 13.45
C ASN A 29 8.83 9.62 13.94
N ILE A 30 9.87 10.37 13.57
CA ILE A 30 9.99 11.80 13.89
C ILE A 30 8.86 12.60 13.23
N ALA A 31 8.55 12.32 11.96
CA ALA A 31 7.47 12.98 11.24
C ALA A 31 6.12 12.72 11.92
N ALA A 32 5.80 11.46 12.23
CA ALA A 32 4.58 11.03 12.92
C ALA A 32 4.53 11.45 14.40
N GLY A 33 5.68 11.69 15.04
CA GLY A 33 5.77 11.98 16.47
C GLY A 33 5.50 10.76 17.37
N GLN A 34 5.46 9.57 16.79
CA GLN A 34 5.24 8.26 17.39
C GLN A 34 5.83 7.21 16.45
N GLU A 35 5.75 5.93 16.82
CA GLU A 35 6.10 4.86 15.90
C GLU A 35 5.13 4.85 14.70
N ASP A 36 5.69 4.99 13.50
CA ASP A 36 4.91 5.09 12.27
C ASP A 36 4.60 3.71 11.67
N ASN A 37 3.55 3.66 10.87
CA ASN A 37 3.20 2.47 10.10
C ASN A 37 4.19 2.25 8.96
N ARG A 38 4.46 0.98 8.69
CA ARG A 38 5.33 0.53 7.59
C ARG A 38 4.71 -0.55 6.71
N SER A 39 3.49 -0.96 7.03
CA SER A 39 2.71 -1.92 6.26
C SER A 39 1.22 -1.60 6.34
N SER A 40 0.48 -2.05 5.35
CA SER A 40 -0.98 -2.07 5.33
C SER A 40 -1.43 -3.49 5.04
N TRP A 41 -2.39 -3.99 5.80
CA TRP A 41 -2.97 -5.30 5.59
C TRP A 41 -4.26 -5.19 4.78
N PHE A 42 -4.49 -6.14 3.87
CA PHE A 42 -5.74 -6.28 3.12
C PHE A 42 -6.16 -7.74 3.15
N SER A 43 -7.47 -7.98 3.30
CA SER A 43 -8.00 -9.32 3.14
C SER A 43 -7.91 -9.73 1.67
N ILE A 44 -7.71 -11.02 1.40
CA ILE A 44 -7.72 -11.52 0.02
C ILE A 44 -9.09 -11.28 -0.62
N ASP A 45 -10.18 -11.51 0.14
CA ASP A 45 -11.56 -11.30 -0.34
C ASP A 45 -11.79 -9.84 -0.78
N ASP A 46 -11.35 -8.86 0.00
CA ASP A 46 -11.50 -7.45 -0.35
C ASP A 46 -10.61 -7.07 -1.54
N MET A 47 -9.40 -7.64 -1.65
CA MET A 47 -8.55 -7.43 -2.81
C MET A 47 -9.18 -8.01 -4.08
N GLU A 48 -9.73 -9.22 -4.02
CA GLU A 48 -10.41 -9.83 -5.17
C GLU A 48 -11.66 -9.03 -5.56
N ALA A 49 -12.46 -8.59 -4.59
CA ALA A 49 -13.61 -7.73 -4.83
C ALA A 49 -13.21 -6.38 -5.45
N PHE A 50 -12.14 -5.75 -4.95
CA PHE A 50 -11.62 -4.50 -5.49
C PHE A 50 -11.13 -4.68 -6.93
N ILE A 51 -10.33 -5.71 -7.21
CA ILE A 51 -9.85 -6.00 -8.57
C ILE A 51 -11.00 -6.29 -9.53
N LYS A 52 -12.04 -6.99 -9.08
CA LYS A 52 -13.25 -7.21 -9.87
C LYS A 52 -13.96 -5.90 -10.18
N MET A 53 -14.23 -5.09 -9.16
CA MET A 53 -14.93 -3.81 -9.27
C MET A 53 -14.21 -2.87 -10.26
N ILE A 54 -12.90 -2.65 -10.11
CA ILE A 54 -12.18 -1.72 -11.00
C ILE A 54 -12.16 -2.18 -12.46
N LYS A 55 -12.20 -3.50 -12.73
CA LYS A 55 -12.28 -4.05 -14.10
C LYS A 55 -13.66 -3.88 -14.72
N GLU A 56 -14.72 -3.98 -13.91
CA GLU A 56 -16.09 -3.79 -14.36
C GLU A 56 -16.38 -2.31 -14.62
N GLU A 57 -15.89 -1.42 -13.76
CA GLU A 57 -16.13 0.02 -13.85
C GLU A 57 -15.19 0.75 -14.83
N ASN A 58 -13.97 0.24 -15.04
CA ASN A 58 -12.95 0.89 -15.86
C ASN A 58 -12.41 -0.07 -16.93
N PRO A 59 -13.00 -0.09 -18.14
CA PRO A 59 -12.62 -1.05 -19.19
C PRO A 59 -11.16 -0.96 -19.66
N SER A 60 -10.50 0.18 -19.46
CA SER A 60 -9.09 0.42 -19.81
C SER A 60 -8.10 0.04 -18.69
N VAL A 61 -8.58 -0.46 -17.54
CA VAL A 61 -7.72 -0.76 -16.40
C VAL A 61 -6.66 -1.79 -16.78
N ASN A 62 -5.41 -1.48 -16.46
CA ASN A 62 -4.27 -2.30 -16.83
C ASN A 62 -3.36 -2.67 -15.64
N GLY A 63 -3.64 -2.11 -14.46
CA GLY A 63 -2.81 -2.29 -13.29
C GLY A 63 -3.36 -1.58 -12.06
N VAL A 64 -2.60 -1.69 -10.99
CA VAL A 64 -2.84 -1.01 -9.72
C VAL A 64 -1.52 -0.37 -9.28
N ARG A 65 -1.57 0.88 -8.86
CA ARG A 65 -0.47 1.62 -8.26
C ARG A 65 -0.70 1.76 -6.76
N CYS A 66 0.35 1.56 -5.98
CA CYS A 66 0.33 1.80 -4.54
C CYS A 66 0.96 3.15 -4.22
N TYR A 67 0.25 3.98 -3.46
CA TYR A 67 0.73 5.26 -2.94
C TYR A 67 0.84 5.21 -1.43
N LEU A 68 1.77 6.00 -0.88
CA LEU A 68 1.77 6.31 0.55
C LEU A 68 0.79 7.47 0.81
N GLY A 69 -0.08 7.29 1.79
CA GLY A 69 -0.96 8.31 2.34
C GLY A 69 -0.77 8.46 3.84
N VAL A 70 -1.58 9.31 4.47
CA VAL A 70 -1.63 9.45 5.93
C VAL A 70 -3.08 9.23 6.38
N ASN A 71 -3.30 8.25 7.26
CA ASN A 71 -4.60 7.97 7.87
C ASN A 71 -4.63 8.39 9.35
N GLN A 72 -5.77 8.16 10.02
CA GLN A 72 -5.96 8.39 11.46
C GLN A 72 -5.73 9.83 11.95
N ILE A 73 -5.74 10.82 11.03
CA ILE A 73 -5.66 12.23 11.39
C ILE A 73 -6.89 12.59 12.22
N SER A 74 -6.65 13.05 13.44
CA SER A 74 -7.70 13.46 14.39
C SER A 74 -7.19 14.57 15.30
N LYS A 75 -8.08 15.14 16.12
CA LYS A 75 -7.67 16.12 17.13
C LYS A 75 -6.64 15.56 18.14
N ILE A 76 -6.64 14.25 18.36
CA ILE A 76 -5.77 13.55 19.31
C ILE A 76 -4.49 13.05 18.61
N ASN A 77 -4.59 12.63 17.35
CA ASN A 77 -3.44 12.28 16.50
C ASN A 77 -3.38 13.21 15.28
N PRO A 78 -2.88 14.46 15.44
CA PRO A 78 -2.92 15.47 14.37
C PRO A 78 -1.96 15.17 13.21
N LYS A 79 -0.98 14.29 13.42
CA LYS A 79 0.02 13.90 12.42
C LYS A 79 -0.37 12.64 11.65
N GLY A 80 -1.24 11.81 12.22
CA GLY A 80 -1.68 10.56 11.62
C GLY A 80 -0.59 9.49 11.61
N LEU A 81 -0.83 8.45 10.81
CA LEU A 81 0.14 7.39 10.52
C LEU A 81 0.17 7.14 9.02
N THR A 82 1.31 6.68 8.51
CA THR A 82 1.44 6.25 7.11
C THR A 82 0.42 5.15 6.79
N THR A 83 -0.09 5.16 5.57
CA THR A 83 -0.93 4.09 5.00
C THR A 83 -0.55 3.86 3.55
N VAL A 84 -0.92 2.70 3.00
CA VAL A 84 -0.78 2.39 1.58
C VAL A 84 -2.17 2.35 0.96
N LEU A 85 -2.38 3.13 -0.09
CA LEU A 85 -3.62 3.12 -0.87
C LEU A 85 -3.36 2.63 -2.30
N MET A 86 -4.28 1.82 -2.82
CA MET A 86 -4.25 1.24 -4.15
C MET A 86 -5.15 2.03 -5.10
N VAL A 87 -4.61 2.42 -6.26
CA VAL A 87 -5.29 3.20 -7.30
C VAL A 87 -5.23 2.44 -8.62
N PRO A 88 -6.34 2.26 -9.35
CA PRO A 88 -6.31 1.63 -10.66
C PRO A 88 -5.60 2.51 -11.68
N THR A 89 -4.86 1.87 -12.59
CA THR A 89 -4.16 2.54 -13.68
C THR A 89 -4.69 2.12 -15.04
N GLU A 90 -4.47 2.94 -16.05
CA GLU A 90 -4.70 2.62 -17.46
C GLU A 90 -3.46 2.94 -18.31
N GLU A 91 -3.36 2.32 -19.48
CA GLU A 91 -2.30 2.63 -20.44
C GLU A 91 -2.74 3.81 -21.31
N LYS A 92 -1.93 4.87 -21.34
CA LYS A 92 -2.02 5.93 -22.33
C LYS A 92 -0.63 6.24 -22.86
N GLU A 93 -0.49 6.18 -24.18
CA GLU A 93 0.74 6.56 -24.90
C GLU A 93 1.99 5.81 -24.38
N GLY A 94 1.85 4.52 -24.10
CA GLY A 94 2.92 3.65 -23.59
C GLY A 94 3.24 3.87 -22.11
N LYS A 95 2.42 4.62 -21.37
CA LYS A 95 2.62 4.89 -19.94
C LYS A 95 1.41 4.42 -19.14
N ASN A 96 1.67 3.84 -17.97
CA ASN A 96 0.63 3.56 -17.00
C ASN A 96 0.35 4.85 -16.22
N ILE A 97 -0.87 5.38 -16.33
CA ILE A 97 -1.33 6.57 -15.61
C ILE A 97 -2.47 6.19 -14.66
N ASP A 98 -2.70 6.99 -13.61
CA ASP A 98 -3.84 6.75 -12.72
C ASP A 98 -5.15 7.13 -13.41
N ILE A 99 -6.23 6.41 -13.09
CA ILE A 99 -7.57 6.75 -13.53
C ILE A 99 -8.18 7.71 -12.52
N SER A 100 -8.22 9.02 -12.83
CA SER A 100 -8.52 10.08 -11.86
C SER A 100 -9.86 9.96 -11.11
N GLU A 101 -10.90 9.42 -11.75
CA GLU A 101 -12.25 9.31 -11.18
C GLU A 101 -12.57 7.92 -10.62
N ALA A 102 -11.62 6.99 -10.68
CA ALA A 102 -11.83 5.64 -10.21
C ALA A 102 -11.65 5.54 -8.67
N TYR A 103 -12.43 4.67 -8.04
CA TYR A 103 -12.29 4.42 -6.62
C TYR A 103 -10.93 3.78 -6.28
N GLY A 104 -10.31 4.26 -5.20
CA GLY A 104 -9.12 3.65 -4.60
C GLY A 104 -9.44 2.84 -3.34
N MET A 105 -8.50 1.99 -2.93
CA MET A 105 -8.63 1.14 -1.74
C MET A 105 -7.51 1.43 -0.74
N ASP A 106 -7.87 1.90 0.46
CA ASP A 106 -6.94 2.22 1.57
C ASP A 106 -7.28 1.47 2.87
N ARG A 107 -8.40 0.75 2.89
CA ARG A 107 -8.98 0.19 4.12
C ARG A 107 -9.10 -1.32 4.04
N GLY A 108 -7.99 -2.03 4.15
CA GLY A 108 -8.04 -3.34 4.78
C GLY A 108 -7.94 -3.12 6.29
N GLN A 109 -8.72 -3.85 7.09
CA GLN A 109 -8.86 -3.56 8.53
C GLN A 109 -7.52 -3.48 9.28
N ILE A 110 -7.55 -2.86 10.46
CA ILE A 110 -6.39 -2.60 11.36
C ILE A 110 -5.67 -3.92 11.67
N GLY A 111 -4.66 -4.25 10.86
CA GLY A 111 -3.69 -5.31 11.14
C GLY A 111 -2.67 -4.82 12.16
N ILE A 112 -2.42 -5.69 13.14
CA ILE A 112 -1.35 -5.79 14.17
C ILE A 112 -0.24 -4.70 14.13
N PRO A 113 0.08 -4.10 15.30
CA PRO A 113 0.27 -2.66 15.57
C PRO A 113 1.52 -1.98 14.95
N PRO A 114 1.61 -0.63 15.02
CA PRO A 114 2.77 0.13 14.54
C PRO A 114 4.08 -0.44 15.10
N GLY A 115 5.06 -0.65 14.22
CA GLY A 115 6.44 -0.97 14.60
C GLY A 115 6.95 -2.37 14.28
N GLU A 116 6.06 -3.33 14.09
CA GLU A 116 6.46 -4.73 14.07
C GLU A 116 7.19 -5.13 12.76
N GLY A 117 8.25 -5.94 12.92
CA GLY A 117 9.20 -6.49 11.95
C GLY A 117 8.62 -7.14 10.68
N TYR A 118 9.46 -7.61 9.76
CA TYR A 118 9.01 -8.59 8.77
C TYR A 118 10.00 -9.75 8.81
N PRO A 119 9.54 -11.01 8.84
CA PRO A 119 8.15 -11.41 9.07
C PRO A 119 7.72 -11.14 10.51
N ASN A 120 6.41 -10.93 10.72
CA ASN A 120 5.77 -10.97 12.04
C ASN A 120 5.06 -12.31 12.23
#